data_AF-A0A1B0D121-F1
#
_entry.id   AF-A0A1B0D121-F1
#
_cell.length_a   1.000
_cell.length_b   1.000
_cell.length_c   1.000
_cell.angle_alpha   90.00
_cell.angle_beta   90.00
_cell.angle_gamma   90.00
#
_symmetry.space_group_name_H-M   'P 1'
#
loop_
_entity.id
_entity.type
_entity.pdbx_description
1 polymer ?
#
loop_
_entity_poly.entity_id
_entity_poly.type
_entity_poly.pdbx_seq_one_letter_code
_entity_poly.pdbx_strand_id
1 'polypeptide(L)'
;MQKLGTSISRKYPSLRDIPKRTQYREWRISHALSHHLYTNSLHDLEISVAEPFLCWIPNPKVKNTIQRYVSWIYGPVIYALLYFSEFVKKLVLSKNHLALDDLIPFTVPMVMYLATGENLTTVINTWLYIILSGSFVFALIGFNASHHHSAVVHEGDAIRPNSDWGIYQMDTAMDRDDINRSHFFTLTVFGQHILHHMFPTLDHGILDKLQPEFIQTLKDFEYDFRECSWFEHIIEQHKQLARIKPRTEFKGQLKKTK
;
A
#
# COMPACT_ATOMS: atom_id res chain seq x y z
N MET A 1 -59.36 -6.95 -9.10
CA MET A 1 -58.51 -6.26 -8.11
C MET A 1 -57.07 -6.60 -8.43
N GLN A 2 -56.38 -5.87 -9.30
CA GLN A 2 -55.77 -4.53 -9.19
C GLN A 2 -54.25 -4.74 -9.24
N LYS A 3 -53.68 -4.32 -10.37
CA LYS A 3 -52.25 -4.30 -10.67
C LYS A 3 -51.52 -3.43 -9.64
N LEU A 4 -50.38 -3.89 -9.16
CA LEU A 4 -49.33 -3.05 -8.60
C LEU A 4 -48.00 -3.51 -9.19
N GLY A 5 -47.67 -2.92 -10.34
CA GLY A 5 -46.27 -2.81 -10.75
C GLY A 5 -45.75 -1.48 -10.23
N THR A 6 -44.53 -1.48 -9.68
CA THR A 6 -43.58 -0.37 -9.80
C THR A 6 -42.19 -0.85 -9.37
N SER A 7 -41.33 -1.06 -10.36
CA SER A 7 -39.96 -0.56 -10.43
C SER A 7 -39.22 -0.30 -9.10
N ILE A 8 -38.47 -1.29 -8.63
CA ILE A 8 -37.23 -1.07 -7.85
C ILE A 8 -36.07 -1.51 -8.75
N SER A 9 -35.97 -0.92 -9.93
CA SER A 9 -34.82 -1.02 -10.82
C SER A 9 -34.26 0.38 -10.97
N ARG A 10 -32.99 0.57 -10.63
CA ARG A 10 -32.24 1.84 -10.54
C ARG A 10 -32.33 2.57 -9.20
N LYS A 11 -31.66 2.07 -8.17
CA LYS A 11 -31.18 2.94 -7.08
C LYS A 11 -29.70 2.80 -6.75
N TYR A 12 -28.99 1.90 -7.43
CA TYR A 12 -27.55 1.78 -7.33
C TYR A 12 -26.98 1.69 -8.74
N PRO A 13 -25.93 2.47 -9.09
CA PRO A 13 -25.20 2.24 -10.32
C PRO A 13 -24.75 0.77 -10.32
N SER A 14 -24.92 0.08 -11.45
CA SER A 14 -24.34 -1.26 -11.57
C SER A 14 -22.82 -1.12 -11.48
N LEU A 15 -22.11 -2.18 -11.07
CA LEU A 15 -20.63 -2.20 -11.10
C LEU A 15 -20.05 -1.90 -12.50
N ARG A 16 -20.89 -1.89 -13.56
CA ARG A 16 -20.51 -1.49 -14.92
C ARG A 16 -20.60 0.02 -15.16
N ASP A 17 -21.30 0.75 -14.30
CA ASP A 17 -21.56 2.20 -14.38
C ASP A 17 -20.61 3.03 -13.51
N ILE A 18 -19.75 2.37 -12.71
CA ILE A 18 -18.65 3.04 -12.02
C ILE A 18 -17.60 3.43 -13.09
N PRO A 19 -17.15 4.69 -13.15
CA PRO A 19 -16.15 5.11 -14.11
C PRO A 19 -14.92 4.20 -14.01
N LYS A 20 -14.68 3.38 -15.04
CA LYS A 20 -13.46 2.58 -15.20
C LYS A 20 -12.29 3.46 -15.63
N ARG A 21 -12.10 4.59 -14.97
CA ARG A 21 -10.94 5.46 -15.16
C ARG A 21 -9.93 5.04 -14.10
N THR A 22 -8.97 4.19 -14.46
CA THR A 22 -7.76 4.02 -13.64
C THR A 22 -6.89 5.28 -13.79
N GLN A 23 -7.30 6.35 -13.09
CA GLN A 23 -6.60 7.63 -13.05
C GLN A 23 -6.02 7.88 -11.67
N TYR A 24 -5.03 8.76 -11.57
CA TYR A 24 -4.39 9.11 -10.30
C TYR A 24 -5.40 9.56 -9.23
N ARG A 25 -6.51 10.19 -9.63
CA ARG A 25 -7.60 10.61 -8.73
C ARG A 25 -8.29 9.41 -8.08
N GLU A 26 -8.65 8.41 -8.89
CA GLU A 26 -9.28 7.19 -8.37
C GLU A 26 -8.30 6.40 -7.52
N TRP A 27 -7.02 6.34 -7.90
CA TRP A 27 -5.99 5.72 -7.05
C TRP A 27 -5.88 6.40 -5.69
N ARG A 28 -5.89 7.75 -5.64
CA ARG A 28 -5.88 8.50 -4.37
C ARG A 28 -7.11 8.21 -3.51
N ILE A 29 -8.29 8.15 -4.13
CA ILE A 29 -9.54 7.84 -3.41
C ILE A 29 -9.52 6.40 -2.91
N SER A 30 -9.12 5.44 -3.75
CA SER A 30 -9.05 4.04 -3.36
C SER A 30 -7.98 3.81 -2.30
N HIS A 31 -6.79 4.39 -2.43
CA HIS A 31 -5.76 4.33 -1.40
C HIS A 31 -6.29 4.87 -0.06
N ALA A 32 -6.95 6.03 -0.06
CA ALA A 32 -7.52 6.58 1.16
C ALA A 32 -8.62 5.72 1.79
N LEU A 33 -9.56 5.22 0.99
CA LEU A 33 -10.73 4.50 1.50
C LEU A 33 -10.48 3.00 1.73
N SER A 34 -9.42 2.45 1.15
CA SER A 34 -9.08 1.03 1.19
C SER A 34 -7.90 0.81 2.12
N HIS A 35 -6.76 1.43 1.82
CA HIS A 35 -5.52 1.18 2.53
C HIS A 35 -5.51 1.80 3.93
N HIS A 36 -5.92 3.06 4.11
CA HIS A 36 -5.93 3.70 5.44
C HIS A 36 -7.12 3.30 6.33
N LEU A 37 -8.20 2.76 5.76
CA LEU A 37 -9.36 2.30 6.55
C LEU A 37 -9.26 0.82 6.91
N TYR A 38 -8.67 0.01 6.03
CA TYR A 38 -8.68 -1.44 6.12
C TYR A 38 -7.28 -2.07 6.00
N THR A 39 -6.25 -1.39 6.50
CA THR A 39 -4.84 -1.78 6.49
C THR A 39 -4.62 -3.27 6.80
N ASN A 40 -3.85 -3.96 5.96
CA ASN A 40 -3.54 -5.40 6.03
C ASN A 40 -4.75 -6.37 6.01
N SER A 41 -5.95 -5.91 5.65
CA SER A 41 -7.13 -6.76 5.48
C SER A 41 -7.33 -7.19 4.01
N LEU A 42 -8.35 -8.02 3.73
CA LEU A 42 -8.76 -8.32 2.35
C LEU A 42 -9.32 -7.12 1.58
N HIS A 43 -9.69 -6.05 2.29
CA HIS A 43 -10.17 -4.80 1.71
C HIS A 43 -9.06 -3.77 1.52
N ASP A 44 -7.80 -4.12 1.78
CA ASP A 44 -6.63 -3.28 1.54
C ASP A 44 -6.16 -3.40 0.08
N LEU A 45 -6.10 -2.27 -0.60
CA LEU A 45 -5.59 -2.16 -1.96
C LEU A 45 -4.14 -2.64 -2.05
N GLU A 46 -3.31 -2.36 -1.05
CA GLU A 46 -1.90 -2.76 -1.01
C GLU A 46 -1.74 -4.29 -0.95
N ILE A 47 -2.62 -4.97 -0.21
CA ILE A 47 -2.68 -6.44 -0.20
C ILE A 47 -3.10 -6.94 -1.59
N SER A 48 -4.19 -6.40 -2.14
CA SER A 48 -4.75 -6.90 -3.40
C SER A 48 -3.89 -6.63 -4.64
N VAL A 49 -3.13 -5.52 -4.66
CA VAL A 49 -2.30 -5.14 -5.83
C VAL A 49 -1.09 -6.07 -6.01
N ALA A 50 -0.60 -6.64 -4.91
CA ALA A 50 0.54 -7.54 -4.93
C ALA A 50 0.15 -9.01 -5.18
N GLU A 51 -1.13 -9.36 -5.01
CA GLU A 51 -1.64 -10.69 -5.25
C GLU A 51 -1.74 -11.03 -6.76
N PRO A 52 -1.52 -12.30 -7.15
CA PRO A 52 -1.19 -13.45 -6.30
C PRO A 52 0.32 -13.61 -6.02
N PHE A 53 1.16 -12.66 -6.43
CA PHE A 53 2.62 -12.81 -6.45
C PHE A 53 3.25 -12.67 -5.07
N LEU A 54 2.86 -11.67 -4.30
CA LEU A 54 3.27 -11.47 -2.92
C LEU A 54 2.00 -11.54 -2.06
N CYS A 55 1.96 -12.50 -1.15
CA CYS A 55 0.79 -12.73 -0.31
C CYS A 55 1.20 -12.61 1.15
N TRP A 56 0.75 -11.54 1.82
CA TRP A 56 1.02 -11.33 3.23
C TRP A 56 -0.05 -11.94 4.13
N ILE A 57 -1.22 -12.31 3.61
CA ILE A 57 -2.30 -12.92 4.40
C ILE A 57 -1.89 -14.30 4.90
N PRO A 58 -1.89 -14.55 6.23
CA PRO A 58 -1.38 -15.79 6.82
C PRO A 58 -2.41 -16.93 6.74
N ASN A 59 -2.80 -17.36 5.54
CA ASN A 59 -3.82 -18.39 5.33
C ASN A 59 -3.30 -19.52 4.41
N PRO A 60 -3.31 -20.80 4.86
CA PRO A 60 -2.72 -21.90 4.09
C PRO A 60 -3.55 -22.27 2.85
N LYS A 61 -4.79 -21.77 2.73
CA LYS A 61 -5.65 -21.98 1.57
C LYS A 61 -5.34 -21.05 0.41
N VAL A 62 -4.74 -19.88 0.68
CA VAL A 62 -4.40 -18.88 -0.36
C VAL A 62 -2.90 -18.83 -0.65
N LYS A 63 -2.06 -19.21 0.34
CA LYS A 63 -0.61 -19.09 0.26
C LYS A 63 0.08 -20.45 0.16
N ASN A 64 0.76 -20.69 -0.96
CA ASN A 64 1.54 -21.89 -1.24
C ASN A 64 3.07 -21.66 -1.07
N THR A 65 3.88 -22.69 -1.28
CA THR A 65 5.35 -22.63 -1.12
C THR A 65 6.03 -21.60 -2.03
N ILE A 66 5.50 -21.37 -3.24
CA ILE A 66 6.04 -20.38 -4.18
C ILE A 66 5.93 -18.98 -3.58
N GLN A 67 4.74 -18.61 -3.12
CA GLN A 67 4.46 -17.29 -2.53
C GLN A 67 5.18 -17.06 -1.20
N ARG A 68 5.59 -18.12 -0.51
CA ARG A 68 6.26 -18.06 0.79
C ARG A 68 7.74 -17.82 0.70
N TYR A 69 8.42 -18.56 -0.17
CA TYR A 69 9.88 -18.65 -0.18
C TYR A 69 10.50 -18.31 -1.54
N VAL A 70 9.83 -18.69 -2.63
CA VAL A 70 10.33 -18.36 -3.98
C VAL A 70 10.09 -16.88 -4.29
N SER A 71 9.06 -16.29 -3.68
CA SER A 71 8.78 -14.84 -3.71
C SER A 71 9.92 -13.97 -3.20
N TRP A 72 10.81 -14.50 -2.36
CA TRP A 72 12.00 -13.77 -1.91
C TRP A 72 13.00 -13.54 -3.05
N ILE A 73 12.97 -14.41 -4.06
CA ILE A 73 13.85 -14.36 -5.22
C ILE A 73 13.21 -13.57 -6.35
N TYR A 74 11.94 -13.84 -6.68
CA TYR A 74 11.25 -13.12 -7.76
C TYR A 74 10.66 -11.77 -7.32
N GLY A 75 10.52 -11.51 -6.01
CA GLY A 75 9.93 -10.28 -5.46
C GLY A 75 10.56 -9.00 -6.02
N PRO A 76 11.90 -8.87 -6.06
CA PRO A 76 12.58 -7.75 -6.73
C PRO A 76 12.15 -7.54 -8.19
N VAL A 77 11.86 -8.62 -8.93
CA VAL A 77 11.37 -8.52 -10.31
C VAL A 77 9.92 -8.00 -10.33
N ILE A 78 9.08 -8.44 -9.40
CA ILE A 78 7.71 -7.92 -9.26
C ILE A 78 7.74 -6.41 -8.92
N TYR A 79 8.64 -5.99 -8.04
CA TYR A 79 8.84 -4.57 -7.71
C TYR A 79 9.20 -3.75 -8.95
N ALA A 80 10.14 -4.23 -9.77
CA ALA A 80 10.54 -3.55 -11.01
C ALA A 80 9.43 -3.50 -12.08
N LEU A 81 8.51 -4.47 -12.07
CA LEU A 81 7.44 -4.56 -13.07
C LEU A 81 6.12 -3.89 -12.64
N LEU A 82 6.01 -3.39 -11.41
CA LEU A 82 4.76 -2.85 -10.87
C LEU A 82 4.17 -1.73 -11.75
N TYR A 83 4.94 -0.69 -12.08
CA TYR A 83 4.48 0.40 -12.96
C TYR A 83 4.07 -0.08 -14.34
N PHE A 84 4.85 -0.99 -14.93
CA PHE A 84 4.53 -1.55 -16.24
C PHE A 84 3.21 -2.33 -16.18
N SER A 85 3.02 -3.13 -15.13
CA SER A 85 1.80 -3.92 -14.94
C SER A 85 0.56 -3.02 -14.78
N GLU A 86 0.66 -1.92 -14.04
CA GLU A 86 -0.44 -0.96 -13.87
C GLU A 86 -0.76 -0.23 -15.17
N PHE A 87 0.25 0.12 -15.96
CA PHE A 87 0.04 0.70 -17.29
C PHE A 87 -0.67 -0.29 -18.24
N VAL A 88 -0.23 -1.56 -18.28
CA VAL A 88 -0.89 -2.60 -19.09
C VAL A 88 -2.33 -2.85 -18.61
N LYS A 89 -2.55 -2.99 -17.30
CA LYS A 89 -3.90 -3.12 -16.72
C LYS A 89 -4.79 -1.96 -17.17
N LYS A 90 -4.27 -0.73 -17.11
CA LYS A 90 -4.98 0.46 -17.57
C LYS A 90 -5.35 0.38 -19.06
N LEU A 91 -4.42 0.01 -19.95
CA LEU A 91 -4.71 -0.13 -21.37
C LEU A 91 -5.80 -1.18 -21.65
N VAL A 92 -5.77 -2.31 -20.93
CA VAL A 92 -6.72 -3.41 -21.13
C VAL A 92 -8.10 -3.10 -20.55
N LEU A 93 -8.16 -2.44 -19.38
CA LEU A 93 -9.40 -2.18 -18.65
C LEU A 93 -10.08 -0.87 -19.09
N SER A 94 -9.31 0.12 -19.54
CA SER A 94 -9.80 1.45 -19.90
C SER A 94 -10.16 1.53 -21.39
N LYS A 95 -10.78 0.48 -21.95
CA LYS A 95 -10.99 0.25 -23.40
C LYS A 95 -11.44 1.46 -24.25
N ASN A 96 -11.97 2.54 -23.67
CA ASN A 96 -12.25 3.83 -24.34
C ASN A 96 -12.06 5.07 -23.41
N HIS A 97 -11.19 5.00 -22.39
CA HIS A 97 -11.07 6.03 -21.34
C HIS A 97 -9.64 6.52 -21.08
N LEU A 98 -8.77 6.43 -22.09
CA LEU A 98 -7.47 7.08 -22.03
C LEU A 98 -7.64 8.61 -22.08
N ALA A 99 -6.95 9.30 -21.19
CA ALA A 99 -6.92 10.75 -21.11
C ALA A 99 -5.59 11.29 -21.64
N LEU A 100 -5.52 12.57 -21.98
CA LEU A 100 -4.26 13.21 -22.40
C LEU A 100 -3.17 13.13 -21.33
N ASP A 101 -3.56 13.12 -20.06
CA ASP A 101 -2.64 12.94 -18.92
C ASP A 101 -1.88 11.60 -19.00
N ASP A 102 -2.41 10.60 -19.72
CA ASP A 102 -1.77 9.30 -19.90
C ASP A 102 -0.56 9.38 -20.85
N LEU A 103 -0.40 10.52 -21.54
CA LEU A 103 0.76 10.80 -22.38
C LEU A 103 1.92 11.43 -21.59
N ILE A 104 1.68 11.89 -20.35
CA ILE A 104 2.71 12.54 -19.51
C ILE A 104 3.97 11.69 -19.37
N PRO A 105 3.91 10.35 -19.13
CA PRO A 105 5.12 9.54 -19.02
C PRO A 105 6.01 9.53 -20.28
N PHE A 106 5.42 9.78 -21.46
CA PHE A 106 6.14 9.83 -22.73
C PHE A 106 6.82 11.17 -22.99
N THR A 107 6.56 12.19 -22.16
CA THR A 107 7.30 13.46 -22.23
C THR A 107 8.78 13.27 -21.93
N VAL A 108 9.14 12.33 -21.05
CA VAL A 108 10.54 12.01 -20.71
C VAL A 108 11.32 11.49 -21.92
N PRO A 109 10.93 10.39 -22.60
CA PRO A 109 11.65 9.92 -23.78
C PRO A 109 11.58 10.93 -24.94
N MET A 110 10.49 11.70 -25.06
CA MET A 110 10.41 12.77 -26.06
C MET A 110 11.47 13.86 -25.82
N VAL A 111 11.59 14.36 -24.59
CA VAL A 111 12.62 15.35 -24.23
C VAL A 111 14.01 14.77 -24.40
N MET A 112 14.25 13.52 -23.98
CA MET A 112 15.53 12.83 -24.20
C MET A 112 15.89 12.82 -25.69
N TYR A 113 14.98 12.38 -26.56
CA TYR A 113 15.20 12.33 -28.00
C TYR A 113 15.51 13.70 -28.60
N LEU A 114 14.71 14.72 -28.26
CA LEU A 114 14.86 16.07 -28.79
C LEU A 114 16.14 16.77 -28.28
N ALA A 115 16.52 16.54 -27.02
CA ALA A 115 17.64 17.21 -26.39
C ALA A 115 19.01 16.59 -26.74
N THR A 116 19.06 15.28 -26.97
CA THR A 116 20.34 14.58 -27.22
C THR A 116 20.58 14.26 -28.69
N GLY A 117 19.54 14.16 -29.51
CA GLY A 117 19.65 13.69 -30.90
C GLY A 117 20.01 12.20 -31.02
N GLU A 118 19.92 11.45 -29.93
CA GLU A 118 20.17 10.01 -29.91
C GLU A 118 19.16 9.23 -30.74
N ASN A 119 19.53 8.03 -31.17
CA ASN A 119 18.60 7.17 -31.90
C ASN A 119 17.47 6.67 -30.97
N LEU A 120 16.32 6.34 -31.57
CA LEU A 120 15.11 5.96 -30.84
C LEU A 120 15.32 4.72 -29.94
N THR A 121 16.13 3.75 -30.38
CA THR A 121 16.42 2.54 -29.60
C THR A 121 17.16 2.88 -28.31
N THR A 122 18.19 3.72 -28.37
CA THR A 122 18.91 4.20 -27.18
C THR A 122 17.95 4.89 -26.22
N VAL A 123 17.13 5.83 -26.72
CA VAL A 123 16.18 6.59 -25.90
C VAL A 123 15.16 5.67 -25.22
N ILE A 124 14.54 4.75 -25.97
CA ILE A 124 13.55 3.82 -25.43
C ILE A 124 14.19 2.90 -24.39
N ASN A 125 15.38 2.35 -24.66
CA ASN A 125 16.07 1.49 -23.70
C ASN A 125 16.37 2.24 -22.40
N THR A 126 16.95 3.44 -22.48
CA THR A 126 17.24 4.25 -21.30
C THR A 126 15.96 4.62 -20.54
N TRP A 127 14.88 4.98 -21.24
CA TRP A 127 13.60 5.25 -20.60
C TRP A 127 13.04 4.02 -19.88
N LEU A 128 13.09 2.84 -20.50
CA LEU A 128 12.68 1.59 -19.85
C LEU A 128 13.51 1.29 -18.60
N TYR A 129 14.82 1.52 -18.63
CA TYR A 129 15.66 1.40 -17.43
C TYR A 129 15.19 2.34 -16.32
N ILE A 130 14.92 3.61 -16.62
CA ILE A 130 14.41 4.59 -15.64
C ILE A 130 13.08 4.10 -15.03
N ILE A 131 12.15 3.62 -15.85
CA ILE A 131 10.85 3.12 -15.39
C ILE A 131 11.01 1.89 -14.50
N LEU A 132 11.83 0.92 -14.89
CA LEU A 132 12.06 -0.31 -14.12
C LEU A 132 12.76 -0.01 -12.79
N SER A 133 13.80 0.83 -12.79
CA SER A 133 14.50 1.25 -11.57
C SER A 133 13.60 2.07 -10.64
N GLY A 134 12.83 3.01 -11.20
CA GLY A 134 11.88 3.81 -10.43
C GLY A 134 10.77 2.96 -9.81
N SER A 135 10.23 2.00 -10.56
CA SER A 135 9.24 1.04 -10.06
C SER A 135 9.81 0.20 -8.92
N PHE A 136 11.04 -0.31 -9.09
CA PHE A 136 11.72 -1.09 -8.05
C PHE A 136 11.88 -0.29 -6.76
N VAL A 137 12.42 0.93 -6.84
CA VAL A 137 12.63 1.79 -5.66
C VAL A 137 11.30 2.13 -5.00
N PHE A 138 10.28 2.51 -5.79
CA PHE A 138 8.95 2.83 -5.26
C PHE A 138 8.32 1.64 -4.52
N ALA A 139 8.32 0.46 -5.12
CA ALA A 139 7.73 -0.74 -4.50
C ALA A 139 8.53 -1.23 -3.30
N LEU A 140 9.87 -1.14 -3.34
CA LEU A 140 10.73 -1.46 -2.20
C LEU A 140 10.40 -0.55 -1.01
N ILE A 141 10.20 0.74 -1.26
CA ILE A 141 9.84 1.70 -0.21
C ILE A 141 8.41 1.45 0.28
N GLY A 142 7.43 1.40 -0.64
CA GLY A 142 6.01 1.27 -0.32
C GLY A 142 5.69 0.01 0.48
N PHE A 143 6.07 -1.17 -0.01
CA PHE A 143 5.81 -2.43 0.70
C PHE A 143 6.63 -2.62 1.99
N ASN A 144 7.54 -1.69 2.30
CA ASN A 144 8.31 -1.66 3.53
C ASN A 144 8.13 -0.32 4.29
N ALA A 145 7.04 0.40 4.01
CA ALA A 145 6.65 1.63 4.68
C ALA A 145 5.76 1.30 5.89
N SER A 146 6.32 0.65 6.90
CA SER A 146 5.64 0.39 8.18
C SER A 146 4.53 -0.68 8.16
N HIS A 147 4.21 -1.27 6.99
CA HIS A 147 3.29 -2.41 6.82
C HIS A 147 3.97 -3.77 6.78
N HIS A 148 3.21 -4.85 6.91
CA HIS A 148 3.68 -6.22 6.68
C HIS A 148 4.77 -6.77 7.62
N HIS A 149 5.18 -6.05 8.66
CA HIS A 149 6.04 -6.64 9.70
C HIS A 149 5.35 -7.89 10.28
N SER A 150 6.08 -8.99 10.51
CA SER A 150 5.46 -10.23 10.98
C SER A 150 4.77 -10.12 12.36
N ALA A 151 5.02 -9.03 13.09
CA ALA A 151 4.45 -8.72 14.40
C ALA A 151 3.14 -7.93 14.36
N VAL A 152 2.79 -7.30 13.23
CA VAL A 152 1.57 -6.51 13.09
C VAL A 152 0.38 -7.38 12.67
N VAL A 153 -0.83 -6.89 12.96
CA VAL A 153 -2.08 -7.57 12.64
C VAL A 153 -2.29 -7.61 11.13
N HIS A 154 -2.66 -8.79 10.63
CA HIS A 154 -3.15 -9.02 9.28
C HIS A 154 -4.50 -9.73 9.33
N GLU A 155 -5.21 -9.78 8.20
CA GLU A 155 -6.44 -10.55 8.07
C GLU A 155 -6.35 -11.94 8.73
N GLY A 156 -7.36 -12.28 9.52
CA GLY A 156 -7.49 -13.57 10.21
C GLY A 156 -6.72 -13.67 11.53
N ASP A 157 -5.82 -12.73 11.83
CA ASP A 157 -5.21 -12.65 13.16
C ASP A 157 -6.23 -12.17 14.21
N ALA A 158 -6.03 -12.60 15.45
CA ALA A 158 -6.77 -12.08 16.59
C ALA A 158 -6.46 -10.60 16.78
N ILE A 159 -7.53 -9.79 16.84
CA ILE A 159 -7.48 -8.35 17.07
C ILE A 159 -7.63 -8.09 18.57
N ARG A 160 -7.04 -7.00 19.04
CA ARG A 160 -7.21 -6.51 20.42
C ARG A 160 -8.70 -6.36 20.79
N PRO A 161 -9.11 -6.80 21.99
CA PRO A 161 -10.44 -6.50 22.51
C PRO A 161 -10.68 -4.99 22.65
N ASN A 162 -11.87 -4.51 22.28
CA ASN A 162 -12.23 -3.08 22.30
C ASN A 162 -11.33 -2.19 21.41
N SER A 163 -10.81 -2.74 20.30
CA SER A 163 -10.12 -1.93 19.31
C SER A 163 -11.09 -0.97 18.63
N ASP A 164 -10.79 0.32 18.66
CA ASP A 164 -11.34 1.29 17.70
C ASP A 164 -10.45 1.34 16.44
N TRP A 165 -10.82 2.21 15.48
CA TRP A 165 -10.05 2.37 14.24
C TRP A 165 -8.63 2.88 14.50
N GLY A 166 -8.43 3.82 15.42
CA GLY A 166 -7.10 4.37 15.71
C GLY A 166 -6.18 3.31 16.29
N ILE A 167 -6.65 2.56 17.30
CA ILE A 167 -5.90 1.44 17.87
C ILE A 167 -5.66 0.34 16.83
N TYR A 168 -6.62 0.08 15.95
CA TYR A 168 -6.44 -0.89 14.87
C TYR A 168 -5.32 -0.47 13.93
N GLN A 169 -5.26 0.80 13.52
CA GLN A 169 -4.15 1.33 12.72
C GLN A 169 -2.80 1.09 13.41
N MET A 170 -2.72 1.37 14.72
CA MET A 170 -1.52 1.10 15.52
C MET A 170 -1.15 -0.38 15.55
N ASP A 171 -2.14 -1.29 15.58
CA ASP A 171 -1.91 -2.73 15.63
C ASP A 171 -1.49 -3.32 14.26
N THR A 172 -1.88 -2.66 13.15
CA THR A 172 -1.56 -3.05 11.76
C THR A 172 -0.29 -2.43 11.16
N ALA A 173 0.36 -1.51 11.87
CA ALA A 173 1.59 -0.88 11.41
C ALA A 173 2.65 -0.80 12.52
N MET A 174 3.91 -0.65 12.12
CA MET A 174 5.03 -0.42 13.03
C MET A 174 5.98 0.58 12.38
N ASP A 175 6.24 1.70 13.06
CA ASP A 175 7.01 2.77 12.45
C ASP A 175 8.51 2.49 12.44
N ARG A 176 9.29 3.34 11.76
CA ARG A 176 10.73 3.14 11.57
C ARG A 176 11.52 4.31 12.16
N ASP A 177 12.11 4.09 13.32
CA ASP A 177 12.80 5.14 14.09
C ASP A 177 14.01 5.71 13.33
N ASP A 178 14.78 4.85 12.65
CA ASP A 178 15.93 5.25 11.84
C ASP A 178 15.56 6.15 10.65
N ILE A 179 14.37 5.96 10.07
CA ILE A 179 13.81 6.82 9.02
C ILE A 179 13.28 8.13 9.63
N ASN A 180 12.53 8.04 10.74
CA ASN A 180 11.81 9.15 11.36
C ASN A 180 12.72 10.24 11.94
N ARG A 181 13.99 9.91 12.20
CA ARG A 181 15.01 10.87 12.68
C ARG A 181 15.48 11.87 11.62
N SER A 182 15.16 11.65 10.35
CA SER A 182 15.61 12.50 9.24
C SER A 182 14.43 12.95 8.41
N HIS A 183 14.19 14.26 8.37
CA HIS A 183 13.14 14.84 7.53
C HIS A 183 13.29 14.43 6.04
N PHE A 184 14.53 14.36 5.54
CA PHE A 184 14.79 13.91 4.17
C PHE A 184 14.35 12.45 3.95
N PHE A 185 14.64 11.55 4.89
CA PHE A 185 14.21 10.16 4.78
C PHE A 185 12.71 9.99 5.04
N THR A 186 12.11 10.78 5.92
CA THR A 186 10.66 10.84 6.06
C THR A 186 9.97 11.16 4.73
N LEU A 187 10.47 12.16 4.00
CA LEU A 187 9.91 12.57 2.70
C LEU A 187 10.15 11.54 1.59
N THR A 188 11.32 10.89 1.58
CA THR A 188 11.73 10.02 0.45
C THR A 188 11.41 8.55 0.67
N VAL A 189 11.21 8.11 1.92
CA VAL A 189 11.02 6.70 2.31
C VAL A 189 9.71 6.48 3.10
N PHE A 190 8.80 7.48 3.08
CA PHE A 190 7.51 7.46 3.78
C PHE A 190 7.63 7.22 5.29
N GLY A 191 8.50 8.00 5.96
CA GLY A 191 8.56 8.00 7.42
C GLY A 191 7.29 8.57 8.06
N GLN A 192 7.14 8.38 9.37
CA GLN A 192 5.96 8.77 10.15
C GLN A 192 4.69 8.16 9.55
N HIS A 193 4.80 6.94 9.06
CA HIS A 193 3.77 6.34 8.21
C HIS A 193 2.47 6.09 8.97
N ILE A 194 2.57 5.84 10.28
CA ILE A 194 1.39 5.70 11.12
C ILE A 194 0.60 7.02 11.19
N LEU A 195 1.30 8.15 11.35
CA LEU A 195 0.66 9.47 11.29
C LEU A 195 0.08 9.75 9.90
N HIS A 196 0.73 9.29 8.84
CA HIS A 196 0.16 9.36 7.50
C HIS A 196 -1.16 8.57 7.40
N HIS A 197 -1.26 7.40 7.99
CA HIS A 197 -2.54 6.64 8.06
C HIS A 197 -3.63 7.37 8.84
N MET A 198 -3.27 8.08 9.90
CA MET A 198 -4.21 8.90 10.67
C MET A 198 -4.65 10.15 9.91
N PHE A 199 -3.73 10.76 9.15
CA PHE A 199 -3.92 12.04 8.47
C PHE A 199 -3.44 11.98 7.01
N PRO A 200 -4.09 11.17 6.14
CA PRO A 200 -3.57 10.85 4.81
C PRO A 200 -3.64 12.01 3.80
N THR A 201 -4.24 13.12 4.21
CA THR A 201 -4.31 14.36 3.42
C THR A 201 -3.20 15.35 3.78
N LEU A 202 -2.47 15.12 4.87
CA LEU A 202 -1.33 15.93 5.26
C LEU A 202 -0.05 15.41 4.60
N ASP A 203 0.78 16.36 4.18
CA ASP A 203 2.08 16.06 3.58
C ASP A 203 3.05 15.51 4.63
N HIS A 204 3.93 14.58 4.23
CA HIS A 204 4.95 14.03 5.13
C HIS A 204 5.87 15.11 5.73
N GLY A 205 6.02 16.24 5.04
CA GLY A 205 6.80 17.39 5.48
C GLY A 205 6.21 18.18 6.66
N ILE A 206 5.01 17.83 7.13
CA ILE A 206 4.39 18.49 8.30
C ILE A 206 3.93 17.51 9.39
N LEU A 207 4.07 16.20 9.19
CA LEU A 207 3.62 15.18 10.15
C LEU A 207 4.41 15.26 11.46
N ASP A 208 5.68 15.67 11.40
CA ASP A 208 6.54 15.86 12.57
C ASP A 208 5.97 16.83 13.61
N LYS A 209 5.20 17.82 13.15
CA LYS A 209 4.51 18.79 14.01
C LYS A 209 3.36 18.18 14.81
N LEU A 210 2.86 17.00 14.42
CA LEU A 210 1.80 16.28 15.13
C LEU A 210 2.34 15.18 16.04
N GLN A 211 3.63 14.84 15.92
CA GLN A 211 4.24 13.76 16.70
C GLN A 211 4.09 13.96 18.22
N PRO A 212 4.29 15.17 18.81
CA PRO A 212 4.14 15.35 20.25
C PRO A 212 2.72 15.04 20.76
N GLU A 213 1.70 15.57 20.08
CA GLU A 213 0.29 15.37 20.40
C GLU A 213 -0.13 13.90 20.18
N PHE A 214 0.38 13.27 19.13
CA PHE A 214 0.14 11.87 18.84
C PHE A 214 0.70 10.95 19.94
N ILE A 215 1.96 11.14 20.33
CA ILE A 215 2.56 10.38 21.42
C ILE A 215 1.84 10.62 22.75
N GLN A 216 1.39 11.85 23.03
CA GLN A 216 0.58 12.12 24.21
C GLN A 216 -0.77 11.39 24.15
N THR A 217 -1.43 11.38 23.00
CA THR A 217 -2.69 10.66 22.79
C THR A 217 -2.51 9.15 23.00
N LEU A 218 -1.42 8.56 22.50
CA LEU A 218 -1.12 7.14 22.73
C LEU A 218 -0.99 6.83 24.23
N LYS A 219 -0.36 7.71 25.02
CA LYS A 219 -0.26 7.57 26.48
C LYS A 219 -1.64 7.61 27.15
N ASP A 220 -2.52 8.50 26.72
CA ASP A 220 -3.87 8.63 27.26
C ASP A 220 -4.72 7.36 27.00
N PHE A 221 -4.41 6.65 25.91
CA PHE A 221 -5.01 5.36 25.54
C PHE A 221 -4.25 4.14 26.10
N GLU A 222 -3.20 4.36 26.89
CA GLU A 222 -2.34 3.31 27.46
C GLU A 222 -1.75 2.39 26.36
N TYR A 223 -1.31 2.99 25.25
CA TYR A 223 -0.70 2.30 24.11
C TYR A 223 0.78 2.69 24.00
N ASP A 224 1.71 1.72 23.92
CA ASP A 224 3.11 2.04 23.65
C ASP A 224 3.36 2.10 22.14
N PHE A 225 4.00 3.19 21.72
CA PHE A 225 4.41 3.37 20.33
C PHE A 225 5.46 2.32 19.94
N ARG A 226 5.22 1.60 18.85
CA ARG A 226 6.08 0.51 18.38
C ARG A 226 6.87 0.96 17.16
N GLU A 227 8.18 0.80 17.24
CA GLU A 227 9.11 1.14 16.18
C GLU A 227 10.13 0.02 15.97
N CYS A 228 10.66 -0.06 14.75
CA CYS A 228 11.75 -0.94 14.35
C CYS A 228 12.76 -0.18 13.48
N SER A 229 13.82 -0.84 13.02
CA SER A 229 14.69 -0.29 11.97
C SER A 229 14.16 -0.63 10.58
N TRP A 230 14.49 0.16 9.56
CA TRP A 230 14.09 -0.14 8.17
C TRP A 230 14.58 -1.51 7.70
N PHE A 231 15.78 -1.91 8.10
CA PHE A 231 16.34 -3.22 7.75
C PHE A 231 15.61 -4.37 8.45
N GLU A 232 15.28 -4.21 9.74
CA GLU A 232 14.43 -5.16 10.46
C GLU A 232 13.08 -5.31 9.76
N HIS A 233 12.48 -4.20 9.36
CA HIS A 233 11.20 -4.18 8.66
C HIS A 233 11.21 -5.05 7.39
N ILE A 234 12.27 -4.93 6.57
CA ILE A 234 12.44 -5.77 5.37
C ILE A 234 12.50 -7.26 5.74
N ILE A 235 13.29 -7.63 6.76
CA ILE A 235 13.39 -9.02 7.22
C ILE A 235 12.02 -9.54 7.69
N GLU A 236 11.31 -8.71 8.44
CA GLU A 236 10.03 -9.05 9.04
C GLU A 236 8.91 -9.16 8.01
N GLN A 237 8.97 -8.38 6.94
CA GLN A 237 8.12 -8.51 5.76
C GLN A 237 8.32 -9.87 5.07
N HIS A 238 9.55 -10.36 4.96
CA HIS A 238 9.83 -11.69 4.40
C HIS A 238 9.36 -12.82 5.33
N LYS A 239 9.50 -12.65 6.66
CA LYS A 239 8.92 -13.57 7.64
C LYS A 239 7.40 -13.62 7.53
N GLN A 240 6.75 -12.49 7.25
CA GLN A 240 5.31 -12.44 7.01
C GLN A 240 4.90 -13.16 5.73
N LEU A 241 5.67 -13.03 4.64
CA LEU A 241 5.48 -13.85 3.43
C LEU A 241 5.55 -15.35 3.76
N ALA A 242 6.50 -15.78 4.59
CA ALA A 242 6.62 -17.19 4.97
C ALA A 242 5.50 -17.70 5.92
N ARG A 243 4.82 -16.81 6.64
CA ARG A 243 3.78 -17.14 7.62
C ARG A 243 2.49 -17.61 6.94
N ILE A 244 1.92 -18.71 7.44
CA ILE A 244 0.67 -19.31 6.91
C ILE A 244 -0.39 -19.57 7.97
N LYS A 245 -0.11 -19.33 9.25
CA LYS A 245 -1.07 -19.51 10.33
C LYS A 245 -1.44 -18.14 10.89
N PRO A 246 -2.74 -17.82 10.97
CA PRO A 246 -3.17 -16.64 11.71
C PRO A 246 -2.86 -16.84 13.20
N ARG A 247 -2.66 -15.74 13.90
CA ARG A 247 -2.50 -15.72 15.35
C ARG A 247 -3.87 -15.83 16.00
N THR A 248 -4.05 -16.79 16.88
CA THR A 248 -5.32 -16.99 17.62
C THR A 248 -5.42 -16.13 18.87
N GLU A 249 -4.29 -15.55 19.30
CA GLU A 249 -4.20 -14.64 20.43
C GLU A 249 -3.52 -13.36 20.00
N PHE A 250 -4.03 -12.23 20.50
CA PHE A 250 -3.40 -10.94 20.28
C PHE A 250 -2.05 -10.90 21.01
N LYS A 251 -0.97 -10.75 20.25
CA LYS A 251 0.41 -10.65 20.77
C LYS A 251 0.92 -9.21 20.92
N GLY A 252 0.07 -8.22 20.70
CA GLY A 252 0.40 -6.84 21.04
C GLY A 252 0.24 -6.59 22.55
N GLN A 253 0.49 -5.37 22.97
CA GLN A 253 0.43 -5.02 24.39
C GLN A 253 -1.00 -5.05 24.90
N LEU A 254 -1.31 -5.80 25.96
CA LEU A 254 -2.64 -5.77 26.56
C LEU A 254 -2.85 -4.45 27.32
N LYS A 255 -4.05 -3.86 27.22
CA LYS A 255 -4.44 -2.71 28.05
C LYS A 255 -4.27 -3.12 29.51
N LYS A 256 -3.64 -2.28 30.33
CA LYS A 256 -3.66 -2.52 31.78
C LYS A 256 -5.11 -2.34 32.23
N THR A 257 -5.78 -3.43 32.59
CA THR A 257 -7.05 -3.34 33.30
C THR A 257 -6.82 -2.55 34.58
N LYS A 258 -7.46 -1.38 34.68
CA LYS A 258 -7.61 -0.65 35.95
C LYS A 258 -8.50 -1.43 36.91
#